data_AF-A0A535AHA4-F1
#
_entry.id   AF-A0A535AHA4-F1
#
_cell.length_a   1.000
_cell.length_b   1.000
_cell.length_c   1.000
_cell.angle_alpha   90.00
_cell.angle_beta   90.00
_cell.angle_gamma   90.00
#
_symmetry.space_group_name_H-M   'P 1'
#
loop_
_entity.id
_entity.type
_entity.pdbx_description
1 polymer ?
#
loop_
_entity_poly.entity_id
_entity_poly.type
_entity_poly.pdbx_seq_one_letter_code
_entity_poly.pdbx_strand_id
1 'polypeptide(L)'
;MSTGLSTSDVAERLYDRYAFPDWLRDHSRLVGAIAGALALARRGIGDDIDVESVTLAGYLHDIGRSPLLKGDPREHNELSALILAAEGLEGCVEPARRHAIYTVLDPKTAPRTMSEKVVYIADRRGGMTIESVEERAKETAARHPKFTDEIARSIPIAKQIEREVFAGLPFRPTDLAAHVDIPVKR
;
A
#
# COMPACT_ATOMS: atom_id res chain seq x y z
N MET A 1 -17.49 17.40 -16.77
CA MET A 1 -18.36 16.90 -15.69
C MET A 1 -17.54 15.84 -14.96
N SER A 2 -16.97 16.19 -13.81
CA SER A 2 -16.22 15.21 -13.00
C SER A 2 -17.23 14.22 -12.45
N THR A 3 -17.13 12.95 -12.83
CA THR A 3 -17.89 11.87 -12.20
C THR A 3 -17.32 11.71 -10.79
N GLY A 4 -17.85 12.48 -9.83
CA GLY A 4 -17.37 12.62 -8.45
C GLY A 4 -17.55 11.36 -7.60
N LEU A 5 -16.91 10.27 -8.00
CA LEU A 5 -16.77 9.05 -7.21
C LEU A 5 -15.63 9.24 -6.20
N SER A 6 -15.80 8.75 -4.97
CA SER A 6 -14.69 8.72 -4.02
C SER A 6 -13.59 7.76 -4.48
N THR A 7 -12.39 7.89 -3.93
CA THR A 7 -11.29 6.94 -4.18
C THR A 7 -11.68 5.51 -3.82
N SER A 8 -12.49 5.30 -2.77
CA SER A 8 -13.02 3.99 -2.41
C SER A 8 -14.01 3.46 -3.44
N ASP A 9 -14.91 4.29 -4.00
CA ASP A 9 -15.85 3.86 -5.04
C ASP A 9 -15.12 3.47 -6.34
N VAL A 10 -14.05 4.18 -6.71
CA VAL A 10 -13.17 3.81 -7.83
C VAL A 10 -12.50 2.47 -7.57
N ALA A 11 -11.97 2.26 -6.35
CA ALA A 11 -11.31 1.03 -5.97
C ALA A 11 -12.27 -0.18 -6.03
N GLU A 12 -13.48 -0.07 -5.47
CA GLU A 12 -14.47 -1.15 -5.49
C GLU A 12 -14.83 -1.60 -6.91
N ARG A 13 -14.99 -0.65 -7.83
CA ARG A 13 -15.22 -0.98 -9.26
C ARG A 13 -14.06 -1.77 -9.86
N LEU A 14 -12.83 -1.44 -9.49
CA LEU A 14 -11.64 -2.15 -9.98
C LEU A 14 -11.49 -3.51 -9.29
N TYR A 15 -11.82 -3.63 -8.01
CA TYR A 15 -11.87 -4.92 -7.33
C TYR A 15 -12.85 -5.88 -8.01
N ASP A 16 -14.02 -5.40 -8.43
CA ASP A 16 -14.98 -6.21 -9.19
C ASP A 16 -14.42 -6.59 -10.57
N ARG A 17 -13.92 -5.59 -11.32
CA ARG A 17 -13.36 -5.79 -12.66
C ARG A 17 -12.19 -6.77 -12.69
N TYR A 18 -11.33 -6.73 -11.66
CA TYR A 18 -10.16 -7.59 -11.52
C TYR A 18 -10.42 -8.78 -10.59
N ALA A 19 -11.67 -9.09 -10.27
CA ALA A 19 -12.08 -10.26 -9.51
C ALA A 19 -11.28 -10.47 -8.21
N PHE A 20 -11.11 -9.41 -7.42
CA PHE A 20 -10.44 -9.51 -6.11
C PHE A 20 -11.20 -10.49 -5.22
N PRO A 21 -10.54 -11.53 -4.68
CA PRO A 21 -11.12 -12.35 -3.63
C PRO A 21 -11.30 -11.52 -2.35
N ASP A 22 -12.24 -11.94 -1.50
CA ASP A 22 -12.65 -11.18 -0.30
C ASP A 22 -11.47 -10.79 0.60
N TRP A 23 -10.54 -11.72 0.86
CA TRP A 23 -9.37 -11.44 1.71
C TRP A 23 -8.47 -10.36 1.11
N LEU A 24 -8.30 -10.33 -0.22
CA LEU A 24 -7.46 -9.34 -0.89
C LEU A 24 -8.16 -7.98 -0.88
N ARG A 25 -9.48 -7.98 -1.07
CA ARG A 25 -10.30 -6.79 -0.97
C ARG A 25 -10.24 -6.17 0.43
N ASP A 26 -10.40 -6.99 1.47
CA ASP A 26 -10.38 -6.53 2.86
C ASP A 26 -9.00 -6.01 3.28
N HIS A 27 -7.93 -6.71 2.90
CA HIS A 27 -6.57 -6.22 3.06
C HIS A 27 -6.37 -4.86 2.37
N SER A 28 -6.74 -4.78 1.09
CA SER A 28 -6.53 -3.59 0.27
C SER A 28 -7.33 -2.39 0.78
N ARG A 29 -8.55 -2.60 1.28
CA ARG A 29 -9.35 -1.57 1.97
C ARG A 29 -8.61 -0.99 3.18
N LEU A 30 -8.06 -1.86 4.02
CA LEU A 30 -7.30 -1.40 5.18
C LEU A 30 -6.05 -0.62 4.75
N VAL A 31 -5.29 -1.13 3.77
CA VAL A 31 -4.08 -0.46 3.27
C VAL A 31 -4.39 0.90 2.67
N GLY A 32 -5.43 1.03 1.85
CA GLY A 32 -5.84 2.32 1.30
C GLY A 32 -6.32 3.31 2.37
N ALA A 33 -7.05 2.83 3.38
CA ALA A 33 -7.46 3.66 4.52
C ALA A 33 -6.25 4.18 5.33
N ILE A 34 -5.27 3.32 5.61
CA ILE A 34 -4.01 3.72 6.25
C ILE A 34 -3.25 4.73 5.37
N ALA A 35 -3.11 4.46 4.08
CA ALA A 35 -2.41 5.34 3.14
C ALA A 35 -3.07 6.73 3.09
N GLY A 36 -4.41 6.79 3.05
CA GLY A 36 -5.15 8.05 3.06
C GLY A 36 -5.00 8.83 4.35
N ALA A 37 -5.07 8.17 5.51
CA ALA A 37 -4.84 8.81 6.80
C ALA A 37 -3.43 9.41 6.91
N LEU A 38 -2.41 8.65 6.50
CA LEU A 38 -1.03 9.10 6.49
C LEU A 38 -0.81 10.24 5.49
N ALA A 39 -1.33 10.13 4.26
CA ALA A 39 -1.19 11.17 3.25
C ALA A 39 -1.87 12.49 3.66
N LEU A 40 -3.06 12.42 4.26
CA LEU A 40 -3.74 13.58 4.83
C LEU A 40 -2.90 14.24 5.92
N ALA A 41 -2.32 13.45 6.82
CA ALA A 41 -1.47 13.96 7.89
C ALA A 41 -0.18 14.60 7.35
N ARG A 42 0.47 13.99 6.35
CA ARG A 42 1.65 14.56 5.66
C ARG A 42 1.30 15.89 4.99
N ARG A 43 0.21 15.94 4.23
CA ARG A 43 -0.27 17.19 3.61
C ARG A 43 -0.53 18.27 4.67
N GLY A 44 -1.08 17.90 5.82
CA GLY A 44 -1.34 18.80 6.94
C GLY A 44 -0.10 19.46 7.53
N ILE A 45 1.08 18.84 7.40
CA ILE A 45 2.37 19.41 7.83
C ILE A 45 3.17 20.06 6.69
N GLY A 46 2.55 20.20 5.50
CA GLY A 46 3.11 20.96 4.38
C GLY A 46 3.82 20.13 3.31
N ASP A 47 3.75 18.79 3.35
CA ASP A 47 4.25 17.97 2.26
C ASP A 47 3.43 18.15 0.98
N ASP A 48 4.12 18.23 -0.16
CA ASP A 48 3.51 18.14 -1.49
C ASP A 48 3.18 16.68 -1.82
N ILE A 49 1.99 16.25 -1.40
CA ILE A 49 1.48 14.89 -1.59
C ILE A 49 0.05 14.92 -2.10
N ASP A 50 -0.17 14.23 -3.22
CA ASP A 50 -1.52 13.99 -3.75
C ASP A 50 -2.20 12.89 -2.93
N VAL A 51 -3.05 13.32 -2.00
CA VAL A 51 -3.79 12.43 -1.11
C VAL A 51 -4.69 11.46 -1.88
N GLU A 52 -5.35 11.90 -2.96
CA GLU A 52 -6.28 11.04 -3.69
C GLU A 52 -5.52 9.92 -4.39
N SER A 53 -4.46 10.26 -5.14
CA SER A 53 -3.61 9.28 -5.80
C SER A 53 -2.95 8.31 -4.84
N VAL A 54 -2.45 8.78 -3.69
CA VAL A 54 -1.80 7.91 -2.68
C VAL A 54 -2.80 6.98 -1.99
N THR A 55 -3.99 7.49 -1.66
CA THR A 55 -5.07 6.68 -1.08
C THR A 55 -5.48 5.58 -2.06
N LEU A 56 -5.73 5.95 -3.33
CA LEU A 56 -6.12 5.01 -4.37
C LEU A 56 -5.01 4.00 -4.68
N ALA A 57 -3.75 4.42 -4.65
CA ALA A 57 -2.60 3.52 -4.78
C ALA A 57 -2.54 2.49 -3.65
N GLY A 58 -2.85 2.88 -2.41
CA GLY A 58 -2.96 1.95 -1.29
C GLY A 58 -4.09 0.94 -1.49
N TYR A 59 -5.26 1.39 -1.97
CA TYR A 59 -6.36 0.48 -2.33
C TYR A 59 -5.99 -0.49 -3.46
N LEU A 60 -5.15 -0.11 -4.41
CA LEU A 60 -4.91 -0.91 -5.62
C LEU A 60 -3.50 -1.52 -5.69
N HIS A 61 -2.71 -1.42 -4.63
CA HIS A 61 -1.28 -1.77 -4.65
C HIS A 61 -1.02 -3.22 -5.10
N ASP A 62 -1.93 -4.13 -4.74
CA ASP A 62 -1.88 -5.55 -5.03
C ASP A 62 -2.81 -5.98 -6.19
N ILE A 63 -3.22 -5.06 -7.08
CA ILE A 63 -4.06 -5.41 -8.24
C ILE A 63 -3.44 -6.46 -9.16
N GLY A 64 -2.11 -6.54 -9.19
CA GLY A 64 -1.36 -7.60 -9.85
C GLY A 64 -1.49 -9.00 -9.21
N ARG A 65 -2.13 -9.13 -8.05
CA ARG A 65 -2.51 -10.42 -7.43
C ARG A 65 -3.87 -10.96 -7.91
N SER A 66 -4.55 -10.23 -8.80
CA SER A 66 -5.82 -10.66 -9.39
C SER A 66 -5.73 -12.10 -9.90
N PRO A 67 -6.73 -12.96 -9.62
CA PRO A 67 -6.77 -14.31 -10.16
C PRO A 67 -6.85 -14.34 -11.70
N LEU A 68 -7.23 -13.23 -12.34
CA LEU A 68 -7.26 -13.10 -13.79
C LEU A 68 -5.85 -13.09 -14.42
N LEU A 69 -4.81 -12.84 -13.62
CA LEU A 69 -3.41 -12.80 -14.04
C LEU A 69 -2.68 -14.10 -13.70
N LYS A 70 -3.39 -15.11 -13.18
CA LYS A 70 -2.80 -16.37 -12.78
C LYS A 70 -2.04 -17.02 -13.93
N GLY A 71 -0.75 -17.28 -13.72
CA GLY A 71 0.14 -17.89 -14.70
C GLY A 71 1.09 -16.92 -15.40
N ASP A 72 0.91 -15.60 -15.20
CA ASP A 72 1.93 -14.63 -15.59
C ASP A 72 3.18 -14.79 -14.70
N PRO A 73 4.39 -14.87 -15.29
CA PRO A 73 5.62 -15.10 -14.53
C PRO A 73 6.17 -13.83 -13.86
N ARG A 74 5.63 -12.64 -14.15
CA ARG A 74 6.10 -11.38 -13.55
C ARG A 74 5.66 -11.28 -12.10
N GLU A 75 6.42 -10.51 -11.32
CA GLU A 75 6.08 -10.23 -9.92
C GLU A 75 4.82 -9.37 -9.83
N HIS A 76 4.05 -9.55 -8.75
CA HIS A 76 2.74 -8.93 -8.62
C HIS A 76 2.81 -7.40 -8.59
N ASN A 77 3.87 -6.81 -8.04
CA ASN A 77 4.08 -5.36 -8.03
C ASN A 77 4.35 -4.80 -9.45
N GLU A 78 5.02 -5.56 -10.33
CA GLU A 78 5.19 -5.17 -11.73
C GLU A 78 3.86 -5.24 -12.49
N LEU A 79 3.08 -6.31 -12.27
CA LEU A 79 1.75 -6.45 -12.83
C LEU A 79 0.80 -5.34 -12.34
N SER A 80 0.85 -4.99 -11.06
CA SER A 80 0.10 -3.86 -10.51
C SER A 80 0.41 -2.57 -11.25
N ALA A 81 1.69 -2.25 -11.44
CA ALA A 81 2.13 -1.05 -12.14
C ALA A 81 1.61 -0.99 -13.58
N LEU A 82 1.69 -2.11 -14.31
CA LEU A 82 1.22 -2.20 -15.70
C LEU A 82 -0.30 -2.01 -15.81
N ILE A 83 -1.06 -2.62 -14.90
CA ILE A 83 -2.52 -2.50 -14.86
C ILE A 83 -2.93 -1.06 -14.53
N LEU A 84 -2.33 -0.47 -13.52
CA LEU A 84 -2.64 0.90 -13.11
C LEU A 84 -2.33 1.90 -14.23
N ALA A 85 -1.24 1.70 -14.96
CA ALA A 85 -0.93 2.49 -16.15
C ALA A 85 -1.99 2.30 -17.25
N ALA A 86 -2.43 1.06 -17.50
CA ALA A 86 -3.46 0.77 -18.49
C ALA A 86 -4.85 1.32 -18.13
N GLU A 87 -5.15 1.46 -16.84
CA GLU A 87 -6.37 2.09 -16.33
C GLU A 87 -6.29 3.64 -16.27
N GLY A 88 -5.16 4.23 -16.66
CA GLY A 88 -4.96 5.69 -16.64
C GLY A 88 -4.83 6.26 -15.22
N LEU A 89 -4.21 5.49 -14.32
CA LEU A 89 -3.99 5.86 -12.91
C LEU A 89 -2.50 6.10 -12.66
N GLU A 90 -1.89 7.04 -13.39
CA GLU A 90 -0.45 7.29 -13.39
C GLU A 90 0.10 7.59 -11.99
N GLY A 91 -0.65 8.33 -11.18
CA GLY A 91 -0.29 8.66 -9.78
C GLY A 91 -0.18 7.44 -8.87
N CYS A 92 -0.76 6.30 -9.25
CA CYS A 92 -0.72 5.06 -8.48
C CYS A 92 0.40 4.11 -8.90
N VAL A 93 0.97 4.29 -10.10
CA VAL A 93 1.88 3.33 -10.73
C VAL A 93 3.14 3.08 -9.89
N GLU A 94 3.93 4.12 -9.59
CA GLU A 94 5.18 3.95 -8.86
C GLU A 94 4.98 3.57 -7.38
N PRO A 95 4.01 4.14 -6.64
CA PRO A 95 3.71 3.67 -5.29
C PRO A 95 3.35 2.18 -5.25
N ALA A 96 2.54 1.69 -6.19
CA ALA A 96 2.24 0.25 -6.28
C ALA A 96 3.46 -0.56 -6.75
N ARG A 97 4.25 -0.09 -7.73
CA ARG A 97 5.43 -0.83 -8.21
C ARG A 97 6.46 -1.07 -7.13
N ARG A 98 6.61 -0.10 -6.22
CA ARG A 98 7.62 -0.11 -5.16
C ARG A 98 7.13 -0.68 -3.85
N HIS A 99 5.87 -1.13 -3.78
CA HIS A 99 5.30 -1.56 -2.52
C HIS A 99 5.80 -2.94 -2.08
N ALA A 100 6.38 -3.87 -2.84
CA ALA A 100 6.65 -5.20 -2.25
C ALA A 100 7.72 -5.16 -1.12
N ILE A 101 7.64 -6.03 -0.11
CA ILE A 101 8.52 -5.95 1.09
C ILE A 101 10.02 -5.97 0.78
N TYR A 102 10.42 -6.70 -0.25
CA TYR A 102 11.81 -6.85 -0.66
C TYR A 102 12.35 -5.66 -1.49
N THR A 103 11.49 -4.74 -1.98
CA THR A 103 11.92 -3.65 -2.88
C THR A 103 12.94 -2.72 -2.21
N VAL A 104 12.91 -2.60 -0.88
CA VAL A 104 13.90 -1.81 -0.13
C VAL A 104 15.31 -2.37 -0.18
N LEU A 105 15.49 -3.62 -0.58
CA LEU A 105 16.81 -4.24 -0.71
C LEU A 105 17.51 -3.87 -2.03
N ASP A 106 16.80 -3.32 -3.00
CA ASP A 106 17.35 -2.85 -4.26
C ASP A 106 17.08 -1.34 -4.44
N PRO A 107 18.13 -0.48 -4.48
CA PRO A 107 17.97 0.96 -4.70
C PRO A 107 17.15 1.34 -5.94
N LYS A 108 17.08 0.48 -6.96
CA LYS A 108 16.28 0.73 -8.16
C LYS A 108 14.78 0.67 -7.87
N THR A 109 14.36 -0.21 -6.98
CA THR A 109 12.95 -0.47 -6.65
C THR A 109 12.53 0.08 -5.29
N ALA A 110 13.47 0.48 -4.43
CA ALA A 110 13.17 1.10 -3.13
C ALA A 110 12.28 2.36 -3.25
N PRO A 111 11.34 2.59 -2.33
CA PRO A 111 10.56 3.83 -2.25
C PRO A 111 11.44 5.07 -2.10
N ARG A 112 11.19 6.10 -2.89
CA ARG A 112 11.98 7.34 -2.97
C ARG A 112 11.16 8.54 -2.52
N THR A 113 9.98 8.70 -3.11
CA THR A 113 9.07 9.82 -2.81
C THR A 113 8.26 9.56 -1.55
N MET A 114 7.72 10.61 -0.93
CA MET A 114 6.84 10.43 0.23
C MET A 114 5.60 9.61 -0.13
N SER A 115 5.02 9.81 -1.30
CA SER A 115 3.90 9.01 -1.83
C SER A 115 4.20 7.52 -1.86
N GLU A 116 5.36 7.13 -2.40
CA GLU A 116 5.80 5.73 -2.43
C GLU A 116 6.04 5.17 -1.02
N LYS A 117 6.67 5.97 -0.14
CA LYS A 117 6.96 5.58 1.24
C LYS A 117 5.68 5.39 2.06
N VAL A 118 4.67 6.24 1.87
CA VAL A 118 3.37 6.13 2.53
C VAL A 118 2.69 4.82 2.15
N VAL A 119 2.59 4.49 0.85
CA VAL A 119 1.98 3.23 0.40
C VAL A 119 2.78 2.01 0.89
N TYR A 120 4.11 2.09 0.81
CA TYR A 120 5.00 1.06 1.33
C TYR A 120 4.76 0.80 2.83
N ILE A 121 4.63 1.85 3.66
CA ILE A 121 4.38 1.68 5.09
C ILE A 121 2.95 1.26 5.36
N ALA A 122 1.97 1.77 4.61
CA ALA A 122 0.57 1.40 4.78
C ALA A 122 0.36 -0.12 4.66
N ASP A 123 0.97 -0.77 3.66
CA ASP A 123 0.90 -2.22 3.49
C ASP A 123 1.56 -2.99 4.66
N ARG A 124 2.67 -2.47 5.21
CA ARG A 124 3.38 -3.11 6.35
C ARG A 124 2.66 -2.93 7.67
N ARG A 125 1.83 -1.89 7.75
CA ARG A 125 0.95 -1.65 8.88
C ARG A 125 -0.41 -2.33 8.69
N GLY A 126 -0.77 -2.72 7.47
CA GLY A 126 -2.04 -3.34 7.12
C GLY A 126 -1.94 -4.86 6.94
N GLY A 127 -2.28 -5.62 7.97
CA GLY A 127 -2.59 -7.04 7.84
C GLY A 127 -4.07 -7.24 7.48
N MET A 128 -4.76 -8.05 8.28
CA MET A 128 -6.23 -7.97 8.41
C MET A 128 -6.66 -6.90 9.43
N THR A 129 -5.71 -6.48 10.28
CA THR A 129 -5.83 -5.41 11.26
C THR A 129 -4.60 -4.51 11.17
N ILE A 130 -4.61 -3.38 11.87
CA ILE A 130 -3.42 -2.53 11.98
C ILE A 130 -2.40 -3.21 12.91
N GLU A 131 -1.20 -3.43 12.40
CA GLU A 131 -0.11 -4.15 13.08
C GLU A 131 1.16 -3.32 13.05
N SER A 132 2.16 -3.66 13.88
CA SER A 132 3.51 -3.15 13.67
C SER A 132 4.17 -3.74 12.44
N VAL A 133 5.17 -3.03 11.87
CA VAL A 133 5.98 -3.53 10.75
C VAL A 133 6.60 -4.89 11.08
N GLU A 134 7.09 -5.05 12.30
CA GLU A 134 7.71 -6.27 12.79
C GLU A 134 6.74 -7.45 12.88
N GLU A 135 5.55 -7.23 13.46
CA GLU A 135 4.51 -8.27 13.57
C GLU A 135 4.04 -8.73 12.18
N ARG A 136 3.76 -7.78 11.29
CA ARG A 136 3.33 -8.06 9.92
C ARG A 136 4.40 -8.83 9.13
N ALA A 137 5.67 -8.43 9.29
CA ALA A 137 6.80 -9.09 8.64
C ALA A 137 6.96 -10.53 9.15
N LYS A 138 6.81 -10.76 10.46
CA LYS A 138 6.88 -12.10 11.07
C LYS A 138 5.79 -13.02 10.53
N GLU A 139 4.55 -12.54 10.43
CA GLU A 139 3.43 -13.29 9.85
C GLU A 139 3.67 -13.61 8.37
N THR A 140 4.15 -12.63 7.61
CA THR A 140 4.50 -12.80 6.19
C THR A 140 5.61 -13.84 5.99
N ALA A 141 6.66 -13.81 6.81
CA ALA A 141 7.73 -14.81 6.75
C ALA A 141 7.24 -16.23 7.07
N ALA A 142 6.33 -16.37 8.04
CA ALA A 142 5.73 -17.66 8.38
C ALA A 142 4.91 -18.26 7.22
N ARG A 143 4.21 -17.42 6.44
CA ARG A 143 3.46 -17.84 5.24
C ARG A 143 4.37 -18.11 4.03
N HIS A 144 5.56 -17.51 4.00
CA HIS A 144 6.49 -17.63 2.89
C HIS A 144 7.92 -17.98 3.34
N PRO A 145 8.17 -19.21 3.83
CA PRO A 145 9.45 -19.59 4.42
C PRO A 145 10.66 -19.37 3.50
N LYS A 146 10.48 -19.48 2.18
CA LYS A 146 11.53 -19.24 1.17
C LYS A 146 12.09 -17.81 1.19
N PHE A 147 11.30 -16.83 1.64
CA PHE A 147 11.69 -15.40 1.63
C PHE A 147 12.05 -14.88 3.02
N THR A 148 12.19 -15.75 4.03
CA THR A 148 12.43 -15.36 5.43
C THR A 148 13.64 -14.43 5.59
N ASP A 149 14.76 -14.76 4.94
CA ASP A 149 16.01 -13.98 5.06
C ASP A 149 15.88 -12.58 4.43
N GLU A 150 15.22 -12.49 3.27
CA GLU A 150 14.96 -11.21 2.60
C GLU A 150 14.00 -10.34 3.42
N ILE A 151 12.94 -10.94 3.96
CA ILE A 151 12.01 -10.26 4.85
C ILE A 151 12.75 -9.74 6.08
N ALA A 152 13.57 -10.57 6.74
CA ALA A 152 14.34 -10.18 7.92
C ALA A 152 15.28 -9.00 7.63
N ARG A 153 15.98 -9.03 6.49
CA ARG A 153 16.85 -7.92 6.05
C ARG A 153 16.09 -6.64 5.71
N SER A 154 14.83 -6.76 5.29
CA SER A 154 13.99 -5.62 4.92
C SER A 154 13.45 -4.86 6.12
N ILE A 155 13.26 -5.52 7.27
CA ILE A 155 12.71 -4.92 8.50
C ILE A 155 13.45 -3.64 8.94
N PRO A 156 14.78 -3.62 9.15
CA PRO A 156 15.46 -2.41 9.63
C PRO A 156 15.31 -1.22 8.66
N ILE A 157 15.26 -1.48 7.35
CA ILE A 157 15.05 -0.43 6.33
C ILE A 157 13.59 0.03 6.33
N ALA A 158 12.63 -0.89 6.43
CA ALA A 158 11.22 -0.57 6.57
C ALA A 158 10.94 0.28 7.81
N LYS A 159 11.60 0.01 8.95
CA LYS A 159 11.50 0.84 10.16
C LYS A 159 12.11 2.22 10.00
N GLN A 160 13.14 2.36 9.18
CA GLN A 160 13.67 3.67 8.84
C GLN A 160 12.67 4.46 8.00
N ILE A 161 12.04 3.83 7.01
CA ILE A 161 10.97 4.47 6.22
C ILE A 161 9.76 4.80 7.09
N GLU A 162 9.38 3.95 8.06
CA GLU A 162 8.32 4.23 9.03
C GLU A 162 8.64 5.51 9.81
N ARG A 163 9.87 5.65 10.31
CA ARG A 163 10.29 6.88 10.99
C ARG A 163 10.18 8.11 10.10
N GLU A 164 10.54 8.00 8.82
CA GLU A 164 10.45 9.11 7.87
C GLU A 164 8.99 9.50 7.58
N VAL A 165 8.12 8.52 7.38
CA VAL A 165 6.69 8.74 7.14
C VAL A 165 6.04 9.43 8.34
N PHE A 166 6.36 9.00 9.56
CA PHE A 166 5.81 9.59 10.78
C PHE A 166 6.54 10.84 11.28
N ALA A 167 7.65 11.24 10.65
CA ALA A 167 8.44 12.38 11.09
C ALA A 167 7.61 13.68 11.01
N GLY A 168 7.40 14.33 12.15
CA GLY A 168 6.65 15.58 12.26
C GLY A 168 5.12 15.41 12.30
N LEU A 169 4.59 14.19 12.19
CA LEU A 169 3.15 13.96 12.31
C LEU A 169 2.67 14.20 13.76
N PRO A 170 1.40 14.61 13.94
CA PRO A 170 0.83 14.87 15.26
C PRO A 170 0.50 13.60 16.06
N PHE A 171 0.80 12.42 15.54
CA PHE A 171 0.55 11.13 16.17
C PHE A 171 1.69 10.14 15.87
N ARG A 172 1.85 9.13 16.74
CA ARG A 172 2.90 8.12 16.62
C ARG A 172 2.41 6.90 15.83
N PRO A 173 3.31 6.03 15.35
CA PRO A 173 2.91 4.76 14.74
C PRO A 173 1.99 3.89 15.61
N THR A 174 2.11 3.98 16.94
CA THR A 174 1.25 3.26 17.89
C THR A 174 -0.18 3.78 17.94
N ASP A 175 -0.39 5.03 17.54
CA ASP A 175 -1.69 5.70 17.63
C ASP A 175 -2.46 5.61 16.29
N LEU A 176 -1.83 5.04 15.25
CA LEU A 176 -2.35 4.99 13.88
C LEU A 176 -3.79 4.49 13.80
N ALA A 177 -4.16 3.49 14.59
CA ALA A 177 -5.51 2.91 14.56
C ALA A 177 -6.61 3.92 14.93
N ALA A 178 -6.31 4.93 15.76
CA ALA A 178 -7.26 5.99 16.10
C ALA A 178 -7.45 7.01 14.98
N HIS A 179 -6.63 6.97 13.93
CA HIS A 179 -6.62 7.92 12.82
C HIS A 179 -7.04 7.30 11.48
N VAL A 180 -7.36 6.01 11.46
CA VAL A 180 -7.76 5.28 10.24
C VAL A 180 -9.26 5.01 10.29
N ASP A 181 -9.98 5.53 9.31
CA ASP A 181 -11.38 5.20 9.07
C ASP A 181 -11.47 4.25 7.87
N ILE A 182 -11.98 3.05 8.09
CA ILE A 182 -12.09 2.02 7.05
C ILE A 182 -13.47 2.15 6.42
N PRO A 183 -13.58 2.36 5.09
CA PRO A 183 -14.87 2.43 4.43
C PRO A 183 -15.72 1.18 4.70
N VAL A 184 -16.98 1.38 5.06
CA VAL A 184 -17.94 0.30 5.33
C VAL A 184 -18.12 -0.54 4.06
N LYS A 185 -18.15 -1.87 4.22
CA LYS A 185 -18.51 -2.82 3.13
C LYS A 185 -19.90 -2.43 2.60
N ARG A 186 -19.97 -2.03 1.33
CA ARG A 186 -21.24 -1.84 0.62
C ARG A 186 -21.72 -3.17 0.04
#